data_AF-A0A257E8L9-F1
#
_entry.id   AF-A0A257E8L9-F1
#
_cell.length_a   1.000
_cell.length_b   1.000
_cell.length_c   1.000
_cell.angle_alpha   90.00
_cell.angle_beta   90.00
_cell.angle_gamma   90.00
#
_symmetry.space_group_name_H-M   'P 1'
#
loop_
_entity.id
_entity.type
_entity.pdbx_description
1 polymer ?
#
loop_
_entity_poly.entity_id
_entity_poly.type
_entity_poly.pdbx_seq_one_letter_code
_entity_poly.pdbx_strand_id
1 'polypeptide(L)'
;MTHSPSLRLAFLCLSLLAVSATQAQNMSKPDYKAGKTRISETYAADKAACQSQSGNAKDVCKEEAKGKEKVARAELEYSYSSKAADANKVLVVKAKAAYEVAKEKCDDLAGNAKNVCVQEAKSAEQKALADAKLGKDIGEAKKDAASEKVDANYKLAHEKCDALAGDAKASCVAAAKAKFGKN
;
A
#
# COMPACT_ATOMS: atom_id res chain seq x y z
N MET A 1 37.67 65.81 3.79
CA MET A 1 39.05 65.39 3.46
C MET A 1 39.75 65.05 4.75
N THR A 2 40.22 63.80 4.91
CA THR A 2 41.53 63.40 5.48
C THR A 2 41.54 61.91 5.82
N HIS A 3 42.26 61.18 4.97
CA HIS A 3 43.08 59.97 5.18
C HIS A 3 42.58 58.77 6.01
N SER A 4 42.44 57.64 5.30
CA SER A 4 42.91 56.33 5.77
C SER A 4 44.44 56.22 5.65
N PRO A 5 45.07 55.50 6.60
CA PRO A 5 45.91 54.34 6.27
C PRO A 5 45.56 53.16 7.21
N SER A 6 45.21 51.98 6.69
CA SER A 6 46.11 50.86 6.37
C SER A 6 46.87 50.26 7.56
N LEU A 7 46.46 49.03 7.90
CA LEU A 7 47.31 47.82 7.99
C LEU A 7 47.49 47.15 9.37
N ARG A 8 46.85 45.98 9.47
CA ARG A 8 47.19 44.72 10.17
C ARG A 8 47.21 44.70 11.70
N LEU A 9 46.25 43.96 12.27
CA LEU A 9 46.58 42.83 13.15
C LEU A 9 45.50 41.74 13.04
N ALA A 10 45.96 40.52 12.81
CA ALA A 10 45.15 39.33 12.65
C ALA A 10 44.55 38.90 14.01
N PHE A 11 43.24 38.66 14.05
CA PHE A 11 42.64 37.74 15.00
C PHE A 11 41.82 36.71 14.23
N LEU A 12 42.46 35.56 14.00
CA LEU A 12 41.88 34.35 13.48
C LEU A 12 41.05 33.71 14.61
N CYS A 13 39.81 34.16 14.82
CA CYS A 13 38.85 33.41 15.63
C CYS A 13 38.25 32.32 14.75
N LEU A 14 38.93 31.17 14.70
CA LEU A 14 38.36 29.92 14.22
C LEU A 14 37.29 29.48 15.22
N SER A 15 36.08 30.03 15.09
CA SER A 15 34.90 29.50 15.76
C SER A 15 34.64 28.11 15.19
N LEU A 16 35.17 27.08 15.86
CA LEU A 16 34.72 25.71 15.70
C LEU A 16 33.20 25.72 15.94
N LEU A 17 32.42 25.65 14.86
CA LEU A 17 31.09 25.10 14.96
C LEU A 17 31.27 23.68 15.47
N ALA A 18 31.02 23.47 16.76
CA ALA A 18 30.74 22.15 17.28
C ALA A 18 29.52 21.65 16.52
N VAL A 19 29.77 20.90 15.44
CA VAL A 19 28.77 20.00 14.87
C VAL A 19 28.53 18.98 15.98
N SER A 20 27.56 19.27 16.83
CA SER A 20 26.99 18.26 17.72
C SER A 20 26.49 17.17 16.79
N ALA A 21 27.23 16.06 16.74
CA ALA A 21 26.78 14.85 16.10
C ALA A 21 25.44 14.51 16.75
N THR A 22 24.36 14.74 16.01
CA THR A 22 23.02 14.30 16.40
C THR A 22 23.07 12.78 16.40
N GLN A 23 23.45 12.20 17.54
CA GLN A 23 23.41 10.76 17.75
C GLN A 23 21.95 10.35 17.55
N ALA A 24 21.68 9.48 16.57
CA ALA A 24 20.37 8.88 16.38
C ALA A 24 20.01 8.10 17.65
N GLN A 25 19.30 8.75 18.58
CA GLN A 25 18.76 8.08 19.75
C GLN A 25 17.63 7.17 19.25
N ASN A 26 17.81 5.86 19.31
CA ASN A 26 16.72 4.92 19.10
C ASN A 26 15.58 5.23 20.09
N MET A 27 14.34 5.13 19.62
CA MET A 27 13.15 5.45 20.43
C MET A 27 13.12 4.67 21.75
N SER A 28 12.75 5.33 22.85
CA SER A 28 12.64 4.67 24.14
C SER A 28 11.40 3.76 24.21
N LYS A 29 11.40 2.76 25.10
CA LYS A 29 10.22 1.92 25.36
C LYS A 29 8.98 2.73 25.78
N PRO A 30 9.09 3.73 26.69
CA PRO A 30 7.99 4.64 26.99
C PRO A 30 7.45 5.37 25.76
N ASP A 31 8.34 5.92 24.92
CA ASP A 31 7.93 6.64 23.70
C ASP A 31 7.24 5.72 22.70
N TYR A 32 7.74 4.49 22.55
CA TYR A 32 7.12 3.46 21.72
C TYR A 32 5.71 3.09 22.20
N LYS A 33 5.52 2.92 23.53
CA LYS A 33 4.19 2.67 24.10
C LYS A 33 3.26 3.85 23.87
N ALA A 34 3.74 5.08 24.10
CA ALA A 34 2.97 6.30 23.86
C ALA A 34 2.61 6.45 22.37
N GLY A 35 3.52 6.12 21.46
CA GLY A 35 3.27 6.06 20.02
C GLY A 35 2.15 5.10 19.65
N LYS A 36 2.14 3.89 20.22
CA LYS A 36 1.04 2.92 20.00
C LYS A 36 -0.31 3.46 20.43
N THR A 37 -0.37 4.15 21.57
CA THR A 37 -1.59 4.78 22.07
C THR A 37 -2.07 5.87 21.11
N ARG A 38 -1.19 6.80 20.72
CA ARG A 38 -1.52 7.88 19.77
C ARG A 38 -2.02 7.35 18.43
N ILE A 39 -1.41 6.29 17.89
CA ILE A 39 -1.87 5.65 16.65
C ILE A 39 -3.28 5.07 16.82
N SER A 40 -3.55 4.42 17.95
CA SER A 40 -4.88 3.87 18.24
C SER A 40 -5.94 4.96 18.37
N GLU A 41 -5.61 6.07 19.01
CA GLU A 41 -6.49 7.24 19.14
C GLU A 41 -6.75 7.90 17.79
N THR A 42 -5.70 8.05 16.97
CA THR A 42 -5.82 8.58 15.60
C THR A 42 -6.71 7.69 14.75
N TYR A 43 -6.53 6.36 14.80
CA TYR A 43 -7.39 5.42 14.08
C TYR A 43 -8.85 5.51 14.55
N ALA A 44 -9.10 5.62 15.86
CA ALA A 44 -10.44 5.80 16.39
C ALA A 44 -11.09 7.10 15.88
N ALA A 45 -10.33 8.21 15.85
CA ALA A 45 -10.78 9.49 15.32
C ALA A 45 -11.05 9.44 13.81
N ASP A 46 -10.15 8.85 13.02
CA ASP A 46 -10.32 8.68 11.57
C ASP A 46 -11.56 7.84 11.27
N LYS A 47 -11.77 6.73 11.99
CA LYS A 47 -12.96 5.88 11.82
C LYS A 47 -14.24 6.60 12.22
N ALA A 48 -14.21 7.44 13.25
CA ALA A 48 -15.34 8.28 13.65
C ALA A 48 -15.66 9.32 12.56
N ALA A 49 -14.65 9.94 11.95
CA ALA A 49 -14.83 10.88 10.85
C ALA A 49 -15.55 10.24 9.64
N CYS A 50 -15.27 8.95 9.37
CA CYS A 50 -15.96 8.20 8.32
C CYS A 50 -17.47 7.99 8.57
N GLN A 51 -17.99 8.24 9.78
CA GLN A 51 -19.42 8.06 10.07
C GLN A 51 -20.32 8.99 9.26
N SER A 52 -19.80 10.15 8.88
CA SER A 52 -20.47 11.15 8.04
C SER A 52 -20.68 10.69 6.59
N GLN A 53 -20.00 9.62 6.17
CA GLN A 53 -20.09 9.07 4.82
C GLN A 53 -21.06 7.88 4.76
N SER A 54 -21.47 7.53 3.53
CA SER A 54 -22.38 6.42 3.23
C SER A 54 -21.90 5.64 1.99
N GLY A 55 -22.42 4.42 1.82
CA GLY A 55 -22.05 3.54 0.70
C GLY A 55 -20.56 3.25 0.63
N ASN A 56 -20.06 3.03 -0.58
CA ASN A 56 -18.65 2.71 -0.82
C ASN A 56 -17.69 3.79 -0.32
N ALA A 57 -18.08 5.07 -0.38
CA ALA A 57 -17.25 6.15 0.17
C ALA A 57 -16.92 5.89 1.65
N LYS A 58 -17.92 5.47 2.44
CA LYS A 58 -17.73 5.12 3.85
C LYS A 58 -16.75 3.97 4.05
N ASP A 59 -16.82 2.95 3.20
CA ASP A 59 -16.00 1.76 3.35
C ASP A 59 -14.56 2.03 2.89
N VAL A 60 -14.38 2.78 1.79
CA VAL A 60 -13.09 3.36 1.39
C VAL A 60 -12.47 4.17 2.53
N CYS A 61 -13.25 5.06 3.16
CA CYS A 61 -12.75 5.86 4.28
C CYS A 61 -12.26 5.00 5.45
N LYS A 62 -13.01 3.94 5.81
CA LYS A 62 -12.60 3.01 6.87
C LYS A 62 -11.35 2.22 6.49
N GLU A 63 -11.23 1.78 5.24
CA GLU A 63 -10.04 1.07 4.77
C GLU A 63 -8.81 1.99 4.70
N GLU A 64 -8.98 3.25 4.33
CA GLU A 64 -7.93 4.26 4.42
C GLU A 64 -7.48 4.47 5.88
N ALA A 65 -8.41 4.56 6.82
CA ALA A 65 -8.10 4.68 8.25
C ALA A 65 -7.34 3.44 8.77
N LYS A 66 -7.80 2.23 8.43
CA LYS A 66 -7.11 0.97 8.77
C LYS A 66 -5.72 0.89 8.12
N GLY A 67 -5.59 1.34 6.88
CA GLY A 67 -4.33 1.39 6.15
C GLY A 67 -3.33 2.31 6.83
N LYS A 68 -3.74 3.53 7.17
CA LYS A 68 -2.95 4.50 7.94
C LYS A 68 -2.50 3.93 9.28
N GLU A 69 -3.39 3.27 10.03
CA GLU A 69 -3.05 2.64 11.30
C GLU A 69 -1.95 1.57 11.12
N LYS A 70 -2.12 0.65 10.16
CA LYS A 70 -1.16 -0.42 9.90
C LYS A 70 0.21 0.13 9.50
N VAL A 71 0.24 1.12 8.61
CA VAL A 71 1.48 1.78 8.17
C VAL A 71 2.16 2.48 9.34
N ALA A 72 1.42 3.28 10.12
CA ALA A 72 1.97 3.99 11.27
C ALA A 72 2.52 3.02 12.33
N ARG A 73 1.85 1.88 12.58
CA ARG A 73 2.37 0.84 13.47
C ARG A 73 3.66 0.21 12.96
N ALA A 74 3.78 -0.03 11.66
CA ALA A 74 4.99 -0.57 11.06
C ALA A 74 6.15 0.44 11.10
N GLU A 75 5.87 1.72 10.83
CA GLU A 75 6.85 2.81 10.92
C GLU A 75 7.32 3.05 12.36
N LEU A 76 6.40 2.95 13.33
CA LEU A 76 6.71 3.01 14.75
C LEU A 76 7.60 1.84 15.19
N GLU A 77 7.31 0.63 14.72
CA GLU A 77 8.14 -0.55 14.99
C GLU A 77 9.56 -0.37 14.43
N TYR A 78 9.67 0.06 13.17
CA TYR A 78 10.96 0.32 12.55
C TYR A 78 11.73 1.43 13.29
N SER A 79 11.05 2.49 13.72
CA SER A 79 11.67 3.59 14.48
C SER A 79 12.15 3.17 15.87
N TYR A 80 11.55 2.12 16.45
CA TYR A 80 11.95 1.54 17.72
C TYR A 80 13.06 0.50 17.57
N SER A 81 13.02 -0.32 16.52
CA SER A 81 13.95 -1.43 16.32
C SER A 81 15.20 -1.05 15.51
N SER A 82 15.09 -0.08 14.61
CA SER A 82 16.08 0.29 13.59
C SER A 82 16.55 -0.87 12.70
N LYS A 83 15.78 -1.97 12.62
CA LYS A 83 16.15 -3.17 11.86
C LYS A 83 15.77 -3.04 10.39
N ALA A 84 16.65 -3.45 9.49
CA ALA A 84 16.38 -3.48 8.05
C ALA A 84 15.15 -4.33 7.68
N ALA A 85 14.89 -5.42 8.42
CA ALA A 85 13.69 -6.23 8.23
C ALA A 85 12.40 -5.45 8.53
N ASP A 86 12.40 -4.57 9.54
CA ASP A 86 11.25 -3.74 9.87
C ASP A 86 11.09 -2.59 8.86
N ALA A 87 12.18 -2.05 8.32
CA ALA A 87 12.13 -1.12 7.18
C ALA A 87 11.46 -1.78 5.95
N ASN A 88 11.81 -3.04 5.65
CA ASN A 88 11.19 -3.80 4.58
C ASN A 88 9.69 -4.02 4.84
N LYS A 89 9.33 -4.36 6.08
CA LYS A 89 7.95 -4.55 6.50
C LYS A 89 7.11 -3.28 6.31
N VAL A 90 7.66 -2.09 6.53
CA VAL A 90 6.97 -0.82 6.21
C VAL A 90 6.57 -0.76 4.74
N LEU A 91 7.48 -1.10 3.82
CA LEU A 91 7.19 -1.10 2.38
C LEU A 91 6.10 -2.12 2.02
N VAL A 92 6.19 -3.33 2.57
CA VAL A 92 5.18 -4.39 2.37
C VAL A 92 3.81 -3.96 2.88
N VAL A 93 3.75 -3.35 4.07
CA VAL A 93 2.49 -2.87 4.66
C VAL A 93 1.91 -1.72 3.84
N LYS A 94 2.74 -0.80 3.33
CA LYS A 94 2.29 0.28 2.43
C LYS A 94 1.68 -0.26 1.14
N ALA A 95 2.33 -1.23 0.50
CA ALA A 95 1.82 -1.88 -0.71
C ALA A 95 0.45 -2.53 -0.47
N LYS A 96 0.33 -3.32 0.59
CA LYS A 96 -0.93 -3.99 0.96
C LYS A 96 -2.03 -2.99 1.33
N ALA A 97 -1.71 -1.97 2.11
CA ALA A 97 -2.69 -0.93 2.47
C ALA A 97 -3.20 -0.18 1.23
N ALA A 98 -2.33 0.13 0.28
CA ALA A 98 -2.72 0.76 -0.98
C ALA A 98 -3.62 -0.16 -1.82
N TYR A 99 -3.32 -1.46 -1.87
CA TYR A 99 -4.15 -2.46 -2.56
C TYR A 99 -5.55 -2.57 -1.97
N GLU A 100 -5.69 -2.71 -0.65
CA GLU A 100 -7.02 -2.84 -0.03
C GLU A 100 -7.88 -1.58 -0.27
N VAL A 101 -7.28 -0.38 -0.16
CA VAL A 101 -7.98 0.87 -0.48
C VAL A 101 -8.37 0.94 -1.96
N ALA A 102 -7.48 0.54 -2.88
CA ALA A 102 -7.77 0.54 -4.31
C ALA A 102 -8.86 -0.48 -4.66
N LYS A 103 -8.85 -1.65 -4.03
CA LYS A 103 -9.88 -2.68 -4.19
C LYS A 103 -11.25 -2.19 -3.73
N GLU A 104 -11.32 -1.53 -2.58
CA GLU A 104 -12.57 -0.92 -2.09
C GLU A 104 -13.05 0.19 -3.05
N LYS A 105 -12.14 1.01 -3.59
CA LYS A 105 -12.48 2.00 -4.63
C LYS A 105 -13.06 1.36 -5.90
N CYS A 106 -12.68 0.12 -6.21
CA CYS A 106 -13.24 -0.63 -7.34
C CYS A 106 -14.65 -1.17 -7.06
N ASP A 107 -15.14 -1.17 -5.82
CA ASP A 107 -16.40 -1.84 -5.48
C ASP A 107 -17.64 -1.12 -6.00
N ASP A 108 -17.55 0.18 -6.31
CA ASP A 108 -18.59 0.94 -7.03
C ASP A 108 -18.76 0.53 -8.50
N LEU A 109 -17.78 -0.19 -9.06
CA LEU A 109 -17.83 -0.64 -10.45
C LEU A 109 -18.58 -1.97 -10.57
N ALA A 110 -19.03 -2.29 -11.79
CA ALA A 110 -19.69 -3.54 -12.09
C ALA A 110 -19.09 -4.23 -13.32
N GLY A 111 -19.31 -5.54 -13.43
CA GLY A 111 -18.92 -6.36 -14.58
C GLY A 111 -17.43 -6.25 -14.92
N ASN A 112 -17.12 -6.09 -16.20
CA ASN A 112 -15.74 -6.04 -16.67
C ASN A 112 -14.95 -4.86 -16.10
N ALA A 113 -15.59 -3.71 -15.85
CA ALA A 113 -14.90 -2.53 -15.30
C ALA A 113 -14.34 -2.80 -13.91
N LYS A 114 -15.12 -3.46 -13.04
CA LYS A 114 -14.66 -3.89 -11.72
C LYS A 114 -13.48 -4.85 -11.80
N ASN A 115 -13.58 -5.86 -12.68
CA ASN A 115 -12.52 -6.84 -12.85
C ASN A 115 -11.21 -6.19 -13.29
N VAL A 116 -11.25 -5.26 -14.25
CA VAL A 116 -10.07 -4.53 -14.71
C VAL A 116 -9.48 -3.69 -13.57
N CYS A 117 -10.31 -2.94 -12.85
CA CYS A 117 -9.87 -2.10 -11.73
C CYS A 117 -9.15 -2.92 -10.64
N VAL A 118 -9.73 -4.05 -10.20
CA VAL A 118 -9.11 -4.93 -9.19
C VAL A 118 -7.80 -5.53 -9.70
N GLN A 119 -7.71 -5.88 -10.99
CA GLN A 119 -6.48 -6.40 -11.61
C GLN A 119 -5.37 -5.34 -11.70
N GLU A 120 -5.72 -4.09 -11.98
CA GLU A 120 -4.78 -2.96 -11.94
C GLU A 120 -4.27 -2.72 -10.52
N ALA A 121 -5.17 -2.72 -9.52
CA ALA A 121 -4.80 -2.61 -8.11
C ALA A 121 -3.85 -3.73 -7.67
N LYS A 122 -4.14 -4.98 -8.05
CA LYS A 122 -3.28 -6.15 -7.75
C LYS A 122 -1.93 -6.07 -8.47
N SER A 123 -1.90 -5.60 -9.70
CA SER A 123 -0.63 -5.38 -10.43
C SER A 123 0.23 -4.30 -9.78
N ALA A 124 -0.39 -3.21 -9.31
CA ALA A 124 0.31 -2.16 -8.57
C ALA A 124 0.87 -2.68 -7.24
N GLU A 125 0.09 -3.47 -6.50
CA GLU A 125 0.55 -4.14 -5.28
C GLU A 125 1.76 -5.04 -5.57
N GLN A 126 1.67 -5.90 -6.58
CA GLN A 126 2.75 -6.83 -6.94
C GLN A 126 4.02 -6.08 -7.34
N LYS A 127 3.90 -4.98 -8.08
CA LYS A 127 5.03 -4.13 -8.42
C LYS A 127 5.66 -3.53 -7.16
N ALA A 128 4.86 -2.95 -6.28
CA ALA A 128 5.36 -2.37 -5.03
C ALA A 128 5.99 -3.43 -4.10
N LEU A 129 5.44 -4.64 -4.05
CA LEU A 129 6.00 -5.77 -3.31
C LEU A 129 7.29 -6.29 -3.95
N ALA A 130 7.39 -6.30 -5.29
CA ALA A 130 8.61 -6.63 -6.01
C ALA A 130 9.74 -5.65 -5.71
N ASP A 131 9.42 -4.36 -5.78
CA ASP A 131 10.33 -3.25 -5.46
C ASP A 131 10.75 -3.31 -3.99
N ALA A 132 9.84 -3.70 -3.09
CA ALA A 132 10.14 -3.91 -1.68
C ALA A 132 10.98 -5.17 -1.40
N LYS A 133 10.81 -6.26 -2.15
CA LYS A 133 11.41 -7.58 -1.84
C LYS A 133 12.67 -7.96 -2.61
N LEU A 134 13.04 -7.29 -3.70
CA LEU A 134 14.04 -7.82 -4.64
C LEU A 134 13.77 -9.30 -4.97
N GLY A 135 12.59 -9.59 -5.53
CA GLY A 135 12.41 -10.72 -6.48
C GLY A 135 11.91 -12.09 -6.01
N LYS A 136 11.79 -12.41 -4.71
CA LYS A 136 11.53 -13.83 -4.33
C LYS A 136 10.07 -14.30 -4.23
N ASP A 137 9.10 -13.42 -4.00
CA ASP A 137 7.70 -13.83 -3.69
C ASP A 137 6.66 -13.45 -4.76
N ILE A 138 7.12 -13.03 -5.94
CA ILE A 138 6.24 -12.58 -7.05
C ILE A 138 5.51 -13.76 -7.72
N GLY A 139 6.07 -14.97 -7.63
CA GLY A 139 5.55 -16.16 -8.33
C GLY A 139 4.15 -16.58 -7.88
N GLU A 140 3.90 -16.60 -6.57
CA GLU A 140 2.61 -17.00 -6.01
C GLU A 140 1.53 -15.95 -6.26
N ALA A 141 1.83 -14.67 -6.02
CA ALA A 141 0.89 -13.59 -6.26
C ALA A 141 0.51 -13.47 -7.76
N LYS A 142 1.47 -13.64 -8.69
CA LYS A 142 1.18 -13.65 -10.13
C LYS A 142 0.33 -14.84 -10.55
N LYS A 143 0.56 -16.01 -9.95
CA LYS A 143 -0.25 -17.20 -10.20
C LYS A 143 -1.68 -17.00 -9.69
N ASP A 144 -1.86 -16.37 -8.54
CA ASP A 144 -3.18 -16.06 -8.00
C ASP A 144 -3.90 -15.00 -8.84
N ALA A 145 -3.19 -13.97 -9.31
CA ALA A 145 -3.76 -12.97 -10.23
C ALA A 145 -4.16 -13.59 -11.58
N ALA A 146 -3.31 -14.46 -12.13
CA ALA A 146 -3.59 -15.18 -13.37
C ALA A 146 -4.78 -16.13 -13.20
N SER A 147 -4.85 -16.86 -12.09
CA SER A 147 -5.98 -17.75 -11.77
C SER A 147 -7.26 -16.94 -11.58
N GLU A 148 -7.26 -15.85 -10.82
CA GLU A 148 -8.44 -15.00 -10.65
C GLU A 148 -8.90 -14.36 -11.96
N LYS A 149 -7.97 -13.93 -12.83
CA LYS A 149 -8.30 -13.41 -14.16
C LYS A 149 -8.92 -14.50 -15.03
N VAL A 150 -8.39 -15.71 -14.97
CA VAL A 150 -8.95 -16.87 -15.68
C VAL A 150 -10.35 -17.20 -15.16
N ASP A 151 -10.56 -17.13 -13.84
CA ASP A 151 -11.85 -17.39 -13.19
C ASP A 151 -12.90 -16.34 -13.52
N ALA A 152 -12.54 -15.05 -13.48
CA ALA A 152 -13.43 -13.96 -13.83
C ALA A 152 -13.80 -13.99 -15.32
N ASN A 153 -12.83 -14.29 -16.20
CA ASN A 153 -13.09 -14.42 -17.63
C ASN A 153 -13.91 -15.69 -17.95
N TYR A 154 -13.69 -16.78 -17.23
CA TYR A 154 -14.52 -17.97 -17.31
C TYR A 154 -15.95 -17.66 -16.90
N LYS A 155 -16.16 -16.98 -15.77
CA LYS A 155 -17.49 -16.60 -15.29
C LYS A 155 -18.22 -15.74 -16.32
N LEU A 156 -17.56 -14.74 -16.89
CA LEU A 156 -18.14 -13.90 -17.94
C LEU A 156 -18.45 -14.70 -19.22
N ALA A 157 -17.56 -15.62 -19.62
CA ALA A 157 -17.80 -16.47 -20.78
C ALA A 157 -18.96 -17.44 -20.54
N HIS A 158 -19.09 -17.96 -19.33
CA HIS A 158 -20.19 -18.82 -18.92
C HIS A 158 -21.52 -18.06 -18.92
N GLU A 159 -21.57 -16.85 -18.33
CA GLU A 159 -22.75 -15.98 -18.36
C GLU A 159 -23.19 -15.65 -19.79
N LYS A 160 -22.25 -15.46 -20.72
CA LYS A 160 -22.57 -15.30 -22.16
C LYS A 160 -23.20 -16.54 -22.79
N CYS A 161 -22.84 -17.74 -22.31
CA CYS A 161 -23.45 -18.98 -22.77
C CYS A 161 -24.88 -19.18 -22.24
N ASP A 162 -25.26 -18.51 -21.14
CA ASP A 162 -26.59 -18.64 -20.56
C ASP A 162 -27.71 -18.06 -21.44
N ALA A 163 -27.37 -17.20 -22.40
CA ALA A 163 -28.29 -16.70 -23.43
C ALA A 163 -28.65 -17.74 -24.52
N LEU A 164 -27.98 -18.89 -24.54
CA LEU A 164 -28.20 -19.98 -25.50
C LEU A 164 -29.06 -21.09 -24.87
N ALA A 165 -29.60 -21.99 -25.69
CA ALA A 165 -30.34 -23.17 -25.24
C ALA A 165 -29.88 -24.44 -25.95
N GLY A 166 -30.18 -25.60 -25.35
CA GLY A 166 -29.86 -26.91 -25.92
C GLY A 166 -28.36 -27.13 -26.20
N ASP A 167 -28.05 -27.80 -27.30
CA ASP A 167 -26.68 -28.17 -27.67
C ASP A 167 -25.76 -26.97 -27.87
N ALA A 168 -26.31 -25.82 -28.27
CA ALA A 168 -25.55 -24.58 -28.43
C ALA A 168 -25.04 -24.05 -27.06
N LYS A 169 -25.86 -24.14 -26.00
CA LYS A 169 -25.43 -23.79 -24.64
C LYS A 169 -24.36 -24.74 -24.14
N ALA A 170 -24.58 -26.05 -24.29
CA ALA A 170 -23.63 -27.07 -23.85
C ALA A 170 -22.26 -26.90 -24.53
N SER A 171 -22.26 -26.68 -25.85
CA SER A 171 -21.04 -26.45 -26.63
C SER A 171 -20.32 -25.17 -26.23
N CYS A 172 -21.07 -24.09 -25.98
CA CYS A 172 -20.51 -22.82 -25.52
C CYS A 172 -19.82 -22.95 -24.16
N VAL A 173 -20.47 -23.60 -23.18
CA VAL A 173 -19.90 -23.82 -21.85
C VAL A 173 -18.66 -24.71 -21.92
N ALA A 174 -18.68 -25.78 -22.73
CA ALA A 174 -17.53 -26.65 -22.93
C ALA A 174 -16.33 -25.89 -23.53
N ALA A 175 -16.58 -25.03 -24.53
CA ALA A 175 -15.54 -24.18 -25.11
C ALA A 175 -14.99 -23.16 -24.10
N ALA A 176 -15.84 -22.58 -23.25
CA ALA A 176 -15.41 -21.68 -22.18
C ALA A 176 -14.52 -22.43 -21.16
N LYS A 177 -14.93 -23.62 -20.72
CA LYS A 177 -14.14 -24.47 -19.81
C LYS A 177 -12.75 -24.79 -20.38
N ALA A 178 -12.70 -25.24 -21.63
CA ALA A 178 -11.44 -25.55 -22.32
C ALA A 178 -10.54 -24.30 -22.46
N LYS A 179 -11.12 -23.15 -22.81
CA LYS A 179 -10.39 -21.88 -22.99
C LYS A 179 -9.77 -21.35 -21.70
N PHE A 180 -10.40 -21.62 -20.56
CA PHE A 180 -9.99 -21.12 -19.25
C PHE A 180 -9.42 -22.21 -18.33
N GLY A 181 -9.18 -23.42 -18.84
CA GLY A 181 -8.62 -24.53 -18.05
C GLY A 181 -9.49 -24.94 -16.85
N LYS A 182 -10.80 -24.71 -16.94
CA LYS A 182 -11.81 -25.06 -15.92
C LYS A 182 -12.44 -26.40 -16.27
N ASN A 183 -11.66 -27.48 -16.19
CA ASN A 183 -12.15 -28.83 -16.40
C ASN A 183 -13.01 -29.30 -15.22
#